data_AF-A0A423UBX1-F1
#
_entry.id   AF-A0A423UBX1-F1
#
_cell.length_a   1.000
_cell.length_b   1.000
_cell.length_c   1.000
_cell.angle_alpha   90.00
_cell.angle_beta   90.00
_cell.angle_gamma   90.00
#
_symmetry.space_group_name_H-M   'P 1'
#
loop_
_entity.id
_entity.type
_entity.pdbx_description
1 polymer ?
#
loop_
_entity_poly.entity_id
_entity_poly.type
_entity_poly.pdbx_seq_one_letter_code
_entity_poly.pdbx_strand_id
1 'polypeptide(L)'
;MESDSIDEVLDIFVRTNSGGTVLSKADLLFSTVIAQWPDARENIDKLLNAMNEVGDGFRFSSDFLLRACLYIVDHSTRLRVESFSQDHILEIRENWRNLKKTFKSLVGILADWGYSRENLGSQNALFPIVYYIYHASAISAQDNKNMRLFYIYAQLKQTFSHMDSNPLRLLRDELKEDSSSFNLTKLQQIHFSNGTDLKFMESDIDQLFTYPIGNRTFDILSLLYQGLKYRDKQFHQDHLHPHSSFEDVQLNNLMQCGQKLPDTGDDIRMKWEQQRDTIVNLHLLEGHSNESKNDRPLASWVLDPIERQWVECLPNSLPGVPPDETYWLMHFEQFFDERRRLMKDRLMEILQVKSETEATTGSAAS
;
A
#
# COMPACT_ATOMS: atom_id res chain seq x y z
N MET A 1 25.04 23.22 20.37
CA MET A 1 26.16 23.94 19.71
C MET A 1 27.09 22.96 19.00
N GLU A 2 27.73 22.02 19.69
CA GLU A 2 28.63 21.04 19.03
C GLU A 2 27.87 19.87 18.36
N SER A 3 26.73 19.46 18.90
CA SER A 3 25.85 18.45 18.29
C SER A 3 25.20 18.93 16.99
N ASP A 4 24.74 20.18 16.96
CA ASP A 4 24.05 20.76 15.80
C ASP A 4 25.00 20.89 14.60
N SER A 5 26.27 21.25 14.85
CA SER A 5 27.28 21.32 13.79
C SER A 5 27.66 19.94 13.25
N ILE A 6 27.67 18.91 14.11
CA ILE A 6 27.89 17.52 13.67
C ILE A 6 26.71 17.07 12.80
N ASP A 7 25.47 17.28 13.22
CA ASP A 7 24.29 16.90 12.45
C ASP A 7 24.24 17.59 11.07
N GLU A 8 24.61 18.87 10.97
CA GLU A 8 24.75 19.59 9.70
C GLU A 8 25.82 18.98 8.79
N VAL A 9 26.98 18.61 9.36
CA VAL A 9 28.06 17.94 8.62
C VAL A 9 27.60 16.58 8.11
N LEU A 10 26.89 15.81 8.92
CA LEU A 10 26.32 14.52 8.53
C LEU A 10 25.32 14.66 7.38
N ASP A 11 24.45 15.67 7.43
CA ASP A 11 23.47 15.93 6.37
C ASP A 11 24.15 16.34 5.04
N ILE A 12 25.18 17.19 5.10
CA ILE A 12 26.01 17.53 3.93
C ILE A 12 26.70 16.28 3.37
N PHE A 13 27.23 15.43 4.24
CA PHE A 13 27.93 14.21 3.84
C PHE A 13 27.00 13.25 3.11
N VAL A 14 25.81 12.96 3.66
CA VAL A 14 24.80 12.09 3.02
C VAL A 14 24.40 12.64 1.65
N ARG A 15 24.20 13.96 1.52
CA ARG A 15 23.85 14.59 0.24
C ARG A 15 24.96 14.46 -0.81
N THR A 16 26.21 14.60 -0.39
CA THR A 16 27.38 14.61 -1.28
C THR A 16 27.87 13.19 -1.63
N ASN A 17 27.57 12.18 -0.80
CA ASN A 17 27.95 10.78 -1.01
C ASN A 17 27.02 10.01 -1.98
N SER A 18 26.41 10.71 -2.94
CA SER A 18 25.48 10.13 -3.91
C SER A 18 26.17 9.52 -5.15
N GLY A 19 27.51 9.65 -5.27
CA GLY A 19 28.31 9.13 -6.39
C GLY A 19 28.99 7.76 -6.17
N GLY A 20 28.80 7.10 -5.01
CA GLY A 20 29.46 5.84 -4.62
C GLY A 20 28.57 4.92 -3.77
N THR A 21 29.17 4.05 -2.92
CA THR A 21 28.38 3.28 -1.93
C THR A 21 27.79 4.25 -0.90
N VAL A 22 26.48 4.46 -1.00
CA VAL A 22 25.75 5.44 -0.17
C VAL A 22 25.78 5.01 1.29
N LEU A 23 26.55 5.72 2.12
CA LEU A 23 26.48 5.58 3.57
C LEU A 23 25.24 6.30 4.07
N SER A 24 24.38 5.59 4.80
CA SER A 24 23.18 6.17 5.40
C SER A 24 23.52 7.00 6.64
N LYS A 25 22.62 7.89 7.06
CA LYS A 25 22.79 8.65 8.31
C LYS A 25 22.93 7.71 9.52
N ALA A 26 22.23 6.57 9.51
CA ALA A 26 22.41 5.50 10.48
C ALA A 26 23.86 4.98 10.52
N ASP A 27 24.48 4.72 9.37
CA ASP A 27 25.87 4.25 9.25
C ASP A 27 26.88 5.21 9.90
N LEU A 28 26.59 6.51 9.85
CA LEU A 28 27.45 7.53 10.45
C LEU A 28 27.25 7.62 11.98
N LEU A 29 26.01 7.43 12.45
CA LEU A 29 25.67 7.44 13.87
C LEU A 29 26.05 6.14 14.60
N PHE A 30 26.36 5.07 13.88
CA PHE A 30 26.80 3.80 14.48
C PHE A 30 28.03 3.95 15.38
N SER A 31 28.92 4.90 15.09
CA SER A 31 30.08 5.18 15.94
C SER A 31 29.67 5.54 17.39
N THR A 32 28.59 6.32 17.54
CA THR A 32 27.99 6.65 18.84
C THR A 32 27.28 5.45 19.47
N VAL A 33 26.54 4.68 18.68
CA VAL A 33 25.82 3.49 19.18
C VAL A 33 26.79 2.42 19.69
N ILE A 34 27.86 2.15 18.95
CA ILE A 34 28.87 1.12 19.28
C ILE A 34 29.60 1.44 20.58
N ALA A 35 29.79 2.72 20.91
CA ALA A 35 30.42 3.11 22.17
C ALA A 35 29.65 2.61 23.41
N GLN A 36 28.32 2.48 23.32
CA GLN A 36 27.45 2.02 24.42
C GLN A 36 26.95 0.58 24.22
N TRP A 37 26.92 0.11 22.97
CA TRP A 37 26.52 -1.23 22.59
C TRP A 37 27.47 -1.78 21.52
N PRO A 38 28.61 -2.39 21.92
CA PRO A 38 29.66 -2.82 21.00
C PRO A 38 29.16 -3.73 19.86
N ASP A 39 28.23 -4.64 20.16
CA ASP A 39 27.68 -5.61 19.21
C ASP A 39 26.46 -5.08 18.43
N ALA A 40 26.16 -3.78 18.49
CA ALA A 40 24.96 -3.20 17.87
C ALA A 40 24.87 -3.49 16.36
N ARG A 41 25.98 -3.32 15.64
CA ARG A 41 26.03 -3.49 14.19
C ARG A 41 25.72 -4.91 13.77
N GLU A 42 26.40 -5.88 14.35
CA GLU A 42 26.15 -7.30 14.06
C GLU A 42 24.70 -7.69 14.39
N ASN A 43 24.15 -7.19 15.51
CA ASN A 43 22.77 -7.45 15.88
C ASN A 43 21.77 -6.87 14.88
N ILE A 44 21.97 -5.61 14.46
CA ILE A 44 21.12 -4.91 13.49
C ILE A 44 21.19 -5.61 12.12
N ASP A 45 22.40 -5.90 11.62
CA ASP A 45 22.59 -6.55 10.33
C ASP A 45 21.92 -7.94 10.30
N LYS A 46 22.07 -8.73 11.38
CA LYS A 46 21.39 -10.03 11.51
C LYS A 46 19.87 -9.90 11.47
N LEU A 47 19.31 -8.88 12.12
CA LEU A 47 17.87 -8.67 12.11
C LEU A 47 17.38 -8.19 10.73
N LEU A 48 18.10 -7.27 10.09
CA LEU A 48 17.77 -6.78 8.75
C LEU A 48 17.78 -7.91 7.71
N ASN A 49 18.80 -8.77 7.72
CA ASN A 49 18.85 -9.92 6.84
C ASN A 49 17.64 -10.83 7.07
N ALA A 50 17.36 -11.16 8.34
CA ALA A 50 16.20 -11.99 8.68
C ALA A 50 14.86 -11.35 8.30
N MET A 51 14.73 -10.02 8.33
CA MET A 51 13.53 -9.31 7.89
C MET A 51 13.39 -9.31 6.36
N ASN A 52 14.50 -9.06 5.65
CA ASN A 52 14.51 -8.91 4.20
C ASN A 52 14.45 -10.25 3.44
N GLU A 53 14.62 -11.39 4.12
CA GLU A 53 14.50 -12.74 3.57
C GLU A 53 13.09 -13.35 3.71
N VAL A 54 12.15 -12.68 4.40
CA VAL A 54 10.78 -13.22 4.58
C VAL A 54 9.96 -13.10 3.30
N GLY A 55 9.31 -14.20 2.89
CA GLY A 55 8.46 -14.23 1.69
C GLY A 55 9.27 -13.95 0.41
N ASP A 56 8.72 -13.09 -0.46
CA ASP A 56 9.41 -12.58 -1.66
C ASP A 56 10.47 -11.49 -1.32
N GLY A 57 10.76 -11.33 -0.03
CA GLY A 57 11.75 -10.42 0.51
C GLY A 57 11.28 -8.99 0.66
N PHE A 58 12.09 -8.18 1.36
CA PHE A 58 11.84 -6.76 1.62
C PHE A 58 13.10 -5.91 1.39
N ARG A 59 12.96 -4.58 1.52
CA ARG A 59 14.07 -3.61 1.40
C ARG A 59 14.10 -2.69 2.62
N PHE A 60 14.09 -3.27 3.83
CA PHE A 60 14.32 -2.52 5.06
C PHE A 60 15.79 -2.16 5.21
N SER A 61 16.06 -0.96 5.71
CA SER A 61 17.40 -0.42 5.94
C SER A 61 17.69 -0.22 7.43
N SER A 62 18.96 -0.01 7.76
CA SER A 62 19.37 0.38 9.12
C SER A 62 18.69 1.67 9.57
N ASP A 63 18.44 2.63 8.65
CA ASP A 63 17.68 3.85 8.94
C ASP A 63 16.27 3.52 9.44
N PHE A 64 15.53 2.70 8.70
CA PHE A 64 14.19 2.28 9.11
C PHE A 64 14.20 1.61 10.48
N LEU A 65 15.11 0.66 10.69
CA LEU A 65 15.16 -0.13 11.91
C LEU A 65 15.48 0.74 13.14
N LEU A 66 16.49 1.60 13.04
CA LEU A 66 16.86 2.51 14.14
C LEU A 66 15.76 3.52 14.45
N ARG A 67 15.11 4.09 13.41
CA ARG A 67 13.99 5.02 13.58
C ARG A 67 12.79 4.33 14.22
N ALA A 68 12.50 3.09 13.84
CA ALA A 68 11.45 2.29 14.46
C ALA A 68 11.78 1.98 15.93
N CYS A 69 13.03 1.62 16.26
CA CYS A 69 13.45 1.43 17.65
C CYS A 69 13.22 2.70 18.48
N LEU A 70 13.68 3.86 18.00
CA LEU A 70 13.45 5.16 18.66
C LEU A 70 11.95 5.45 18.83
N TYR A 71 11.15 5.17 17.79
CA TYR A 71 9.71 5.39 17.85
C TYR A 71 9.02 4.55 18.92
N ILE A 72 9.41 3.27 19.03
CA ILE A 72 8.90 2.30 20.00
C ILE A 72 9.19 2.75 21.45
N VAL A 73 10.38 3.29 21.71
CA VAL A 73 10.77 3.84 23.03
C VAL A 73 10.37 5.31 23.20
N ASP A 74 9.29 5.74 22.56
CA ASP A 74 8.70 7.07 22.69
C ASP A 74 9.59 8.27 22.30
N HIS A 75 10.63 8.06 21.48
CA HIS A 75 11.52 9.12 20.97
C HIS A 75 11.25 9.55 19.53
N SER A 76 11.82 10.69 19.13
CA SER A 76 11.71 11.21 17.77
C SER A 76 12.30 10.22 16.76
N THR A 77 11.62 10.02 15.63
CA THR A 77 12.14 9.20 14.53
C THR A 77 13.21 9.91 13.70
N ARG A 78 13.68 11.08 14.13
CA ARG A 78 14.74 11.82 13.43
C ARG A 78 16.09 11.24 13.88
N LEU A 79 16.88 10.74 12.94
CA LEU A 79 18.24 10.30 13.23
C LEU A 79 19.13 11.51 13.44
N ARG A 80 19.33 11.88 14.70
CA ARG A 80 20.25 12.92 15.16
C ARG A 80 21.14 12.38 16.25
N VAL A 81 22.31 12.98 16.45
CA VAL A 81 23.23 12.57 17.54
C VAL A 81 22.52 12.60 18.89
N GLU A 82 21.72 13.63 19.16
CA GLU A 82 20.94 13.79 20.39
C GLU A 82 19.90 12.67 20.62
N SER A 83 19.42 12.04 19.55
CA SER A 83 18.42 10.96 19.65
C SER A 83 19.04 9.64 20.12
N PHE A 84 20.36 9.49 19.99
CA PHE A 84 21.13 8.34 20.47
C PHE A 84 21.95 8.71 21.71
N SER A 85 21.30 9.29 22.71
CA SER A 85 21.89 9.44 24.04
C SER A 85 22.26 8.07 24.62
N GLN A 86 23.16 8.06 25.61
CA GLN A 86 23.55 6.83 26.30
C GLN A 86 22.32 6.09 26.84
N ASP A 87 21.39 6.81 27.49
CA ASP A 87 20.19 6.22 28.09
C ASP A 87 19.30 5.55 27.03
N HIS A 88 19.07 6.21 25.88
CA HIS A 88 18.24 5.62 24.82
C HIS A 88 18.88 4.38 24.18
N ILE A 89 20.21 4.39 23.98
CA ILE A 89 20.92 3.22 23.43
C ILE A 89 20.85 2.05 24.40
N LEU A 90 21.01 2.31 25.71
CA LEU A 90 20.92 1.29 26.74
C LEU A 90 19.50 0.69 26.79
N GLU A 91 18.46 1.52 26.71
CA GLU A 91 17.07 1.06 26.67
C GLU A 91 16.79 0.15 25.46
N ILE A 92 17.26 0.53 24.26
CA ILE A 92 17.14 -0.30 23.05
C ILE A 92 17.88 -1.64 23.23
N ARG A 93 19.10 -1.60 23.78
CA ARG A 93 19.94 -2.78 24.00
C ARG A 93 19.26 -3.76 24.96
N GLU A 94 18.74 -3.26 26.08
CA GLU A 94 18.09 -4.07 27.11
C GLU A 94 16.78 -4.71 26.60
N ASN A 95 16.06 -4.00 25.72
CA ASN A 95 14.83 -4.48 25.11
C ASN A 95 15.03 -5.22 23.78
N TRP A 96 16.26 -5.42 23.33
CA TRP A 96 16.58 -5.94 21.99
C TRP A 96 15.91 -7.27 21.66
N ARG A 97 15.74 -8.15 22.66
CA ARG A 97 15.04 -9.44 22.48
C ARG A 97 13.57 -9.24 22.07
N ASN A 98 12.89 -8.27 22.66
CA ASN A 98 11.49 -7.98 22.36
C ASN A 98 11.37 -7.26 21.01
N LEU A 99 12.22 -6.26 20.76
CA LEU A 99 12.30 -5.58 19.46
C LEU A 99 12.47 -6.59 18.30
N LYS A 100 13.39 -7.56 18.43
CA LYS A 100 13.55 -8.63 17.42
C LYS A 100 12.28 -9.42 17.16
N LYS A 101 11.49 -9.74 18.20
CA LYS A 101 10.22 -10.46 18.03
C LYS A 101 9.19 -9.60 17.31
N THR A 102 9.09 -8.32 17.71
CA THR A 102 8.20 -7.33 17.10
C THR A 102 8.48 -7.17 15.60
N PHE A 103 9.73 -6.96 15.20
CA PHE A 103 10.07 -6.80 13.78
C PHE A 103 9.84 -8.07 12.97
N LYS A 104 10.11 -9.25 13.54
CA LYS A 104 9.75 -10.53 12.90
C LYS A 104 8.24 -10.70 12.73
N SER A 105 7.45 -10.27 13.72
CA SER A 105 6.00 -10.27 13.63
C SER A 105 5.50 -9.29 12.56
N LEU A 106 6.10 -8.09 12.48
CA LEU A 106 5.77 -7.09 11.47
C LEU A 106 5.94 -7.65 10.05
N VAL A 107 7.12 -8.20 9.73
CA VAL A 107 7.37 -8.74 8.37
C VAL A 107 6.52 -9.96 8.05
N GLY A 108 6.20 -10.80 9.05
CA GLY A 108 5.27 -11.91 8.89
C GLY A 108 3.87 -11.42 8.52
N ILE A 109 3.36 -10.42 9.24
CA ILE A 109 2.06 -9.79 8.97
C ILE A 109 2.04 -9.13 7.58
N LEU A 110 3.10 -8.42 7.20
CA LEU A 110 3.20 -7.80 5.87
C LEU A 110 3.18 -8.84 4.75
N ALA A 111 3.89 -9.96 4.91
CA ALA A 111 3.86 -11.07 3.97
C ALA A 111 2.47 -11.73 3.90
N ASP A 112 1.79 -11.89 5.05
CA ASP A 112 0.41 -12.40 5.09
C ASP A 112 -0.58 -11.47 4.35
N TRP A 113 -0.30 -10.16 4.31
CA TRP A 113 -1.07 -9.17 3.53
C TRP A 113 -0.67 -9.11 2.05
N GLY A 114 0.37 -9.85 1.64
CA GLY A 114 0.88 -9.89 0.26
C GLY A 114 1.83 -8.77 -0.12
N TYR A 115 2.41 -8.08 0.87
CA TYR A 115 3.47 -7.11 0.62
C TYR A 115 4.83 -7.80 0.50
N SER A 116 5.65 -7.25 -0.39
CA SER A 116 7.02 -7.63 -0.66
C SER A 116 7.83 -6.39 -1.04
N ARG A 117 9.10 -6.59 -1.38
CA ARG A 117 10.00 -5.55 -1.87
C ARG A 117 9.51 -4.79 -3.11
N GLU A 118 8.62 -5.39 -3.90
CA GLU A 118 8.17 -4.82 -5.17
C GLU A 118 6.93 -3.91 -4.99
N ASN A 119 6.05 -4.22 -4.04
CA ASN A 119 4.79 -3.50 -3.83
C ASN A 119 4.65 -2.80 -2.47
N LEU A 120 5.62 -2.91 -1.56
CA LEU A 120 5.59 -2.17 -0.29
C LEU A 120 5.76 -0.66 -0.56
N GLY A 121 4.75 0.11 -0.18
CA GLY A 121 4.76 1.58 -0.25
C GLY A 121 5.63 2.23 0.82
N SER A 122 5.21 3.41 1.30
CA SER A 122 5.94 4.18 2.31
C SER A 122 6.11 3.39 3.61
N GLN A 123 7.38 3.13 3.98
CA GLN A 123 7.74 2.46 5.23
C GLN A 123 7.42 3.32 6.47
N ASN A 124 7.26 4.64 6.34
CA ASN A 124 6.87 5.50 7.46
C ASN A 124 5.48 5.11 8.02
N ALA A 125 4.59 4.60 7.18
CA ALA A 125 3.28 4.09 7.61
C ALA A 125 3.39 2.83 8.50
N LEU A 126 4.55 2.19 8.58
CA LEU A 126 4.76 1.02 9.42
C LEU A 126 5.11 1.40 10.86
N PHE A 127 5.47 2.65 11.16
CA PHE A 127 5.87 3.02 12.52
C PHE A 127 4.72 2.90 13.55
N PRO A 128 3.49 3.40 13.29
CA PRO A 128 2.38 3.19 14.21
C PRO A 128 2.04 1.70 14.39
N ILE A 129 2.19 0.91 13.32
CA ILE A 129 1.96 -0.54 13.33
C ILE A 129 3.00 -1.23 14.22
N VAL A 130 4.29 -0.96 14.01
CA VAL A 130 5.36 -1.61 14.80
C VAL A 130 5.33 -1.18 16.27
N TYR A 131 4.93 0.06 16.56
CA TYR A 131 4.69 0.53 17.91
C TYR A 131 3.60 -0.29 18.60
N TYR A 132 2.45 -0.44 17.94
CA TYR A 132 1.36 -1.24 18.48
C TYR A 132 1.75 -2.71 18.68
N ILE A 133 2.41 -3.34 17.70
CA ILE A 133 2.90 -4.73 17.82
C ILE A 133 3.83 -4.90 19.03
N TYR A 134 4.64 -3.88 19.36
CA TYR A 134 5.56 -3.95 20.49
C TYR A 134 4.86 -3.82 21.84
N HIS A 135 3.90 -2.91 21.95
CA HIS A 135 3.25 -2.56 23.23
C HIS A 135 1.99 -3.38 23.51
N ALA A 136 1.37 -3.99 22.50
CA ALA A 136 0.22 -4.85 22.67
C ALA A 136 0.60 -6.20 23.30
N SER A 137 -0.25 -6.72 24.18
CA SER A 137 -0.06 -8.04 24.78
C SER A 137 -0.28 -9.19 23.78
N ALA A 138 -1.20 -9.00 22.84
CA ALA A 138 -1.50 -9.87 21.73
C ALA A 138 -2.15 -9.07 20.60
N ILE A 139 -2.07 -9.58 19.37
CA ILE A 139 -2.71 -8.97 18.19
C ILE A 139 -3.94 -9.80 17.86
N SER A 140 -5.13 -9.22 17.99
CA SER A 140 -6.37 -9.89 17.57
C SER A 140 -6.53 -9.85 16.04
N ALA A 141 -7.46 -10.65 15.52
CA ALA A 141 -7.83 -10.59 14.10
C ALA A 141 -8.38 -9.20 13.70
N GLN A 142 -9.07 -8.52 14.62
CA GLN A 142 -9.59 -7.18 14.37
C GLN A 142 -8.47 -6.13 14.34
N ASP A 143 -7.46 -6.26 15.21
CA ASP A 143 -6.28 -5.40 15.17
C ASP A 143 -5.52 -5.57 13.86
N ASN A 144 -5.31 -6.82 13.43
CA ASN A 144 -4.67 -7.11 12.14
C ASN A 144 -5.43 -6.46 10.97
N LYS A 145 -6.76 -6.58 10.95
CA LYS A 145 -7.61 -5.92 9.95
C LYS A 145 -7.46 -4.39 9.98
N ASN A 146 -7.50 -3.79 11.17
CA ASN A 146 -7.40 -2.35 11.34
C ASN A 146 -6.00 -1.81 10.97
N MET A 147 -4.93 -2.52 11.32
CA MET A 147 -3.56 -2.18 10.92
C MET A 147 -3.39 -2.24 9.39
N ARG A 148 -3.99 -3.25 8.74
CA ARG A 148 -3.98 -3.37 7.27
C ARG A 148 -4.70 -2.20 6.61
N LEU A 149 -5.92 -1.90 7.07
CA LEU A 149 -6.70 -0.76 6.57
C LEU A 149 -5.96 0.56 6.79
N PHE A 150 -5.39 0.78 7.98
CA PHE A 150 -4.55 1.93 8.27
C PHE A 150 -3.40 2.08 7.28
N TYR A 151 -2.66 0.99 7.00
CA TYR A 151 -1.56 1.02 6.06
C TYR A 151 -2.03 1.42 4.66
N ILE A 152 -3.10 0.79 4.16
CA ILE A 152 -3.68 1.09 2.85
C ILE A 152 -4.15 2.55 2.79
N TYR A 153 -4.80 3.07 3.84
CA TYR A 153 -5.26 4.46 3.89
C TYR A 153 -4.08 5.42 3.80
N ALA A 154 -3.02 5.15 4.55
CA ALA A 154 -1.81 5.96 4.53
C ALA A 154 -1.12 5.96 3.15
N GLN A 155 -1.14 4.85 2.41
CA GLN A 155 -0.57 4.79 1.06
C GLN A 155 -1.42 5.58 0.06
N LEU A 156 -2.73 5.37 0.06
CA LEU A 156 -3.64 5.97 -0.90
C LEU A 156 -3.84 7.47 -0.67
N LYS A 157 -3.96 7.91 0.59
CA LYS A 157 -4.02 9.34 0.98
C LYS A 157 -2.65 10.00 1.02
N GLN A 158 -1.57 9.23 0.82
CA GLN A 158 -0.19 9.71 0.81
C GLN A 158 0.20 10.49 2.08
N THR A 159 -0.32 10.08 3.23
CA THR A 159 -0.19 10.77 4.54
C THR A 159 1.27 11.04 4.92
N PHE A 160 2.18 10.15 4.52
CA PHE A 160 3.62 10.20 4.85
C PHE A 160 4.54 10.55 3.67
N SER A 161 4.00 11.22 2.65
CA SER A 161 4.77 11.71 1.49
C SER A 161 5.73 12.85 1.83
N HIS A 162 5.44 13.60 2.90
CA HIS A 162 6.24 14.74 3.36
C HIS A 162 7.08 14.35 4.59
N MET A 163 8.29 14.89 4.71
CA MET A 163 9.26 14.56 5.78
C MET A 163 8.89 15.09 7.17
N ASP A 164 7.66 15.55 7.38
CA ASP A 164 7.23 16.06 8.68
C ASP A 164 7.04 14.93 9.67
N SER A 165 7.75 15.01 10.79
CA SER A 165 7.65 14.02 11.89
C SER A 165 6.38 14.18 12.74
N ASN A 166 5.55 15.19 12.47
CA ASN A 166 4.37 15.51 13.27
C ASN A 166 3.28 14.41 13.22
N PRO A 167 2.90 13.85 12.05
CA PRO A 167 1.91 12.78 11.99
C PRO A 167 2.28 11.56 12.82
N LEU A 168 3.55 11.14 12.77
CA LEU A 168 4.04 9.99 13.53
C LEU A 168 3.92 10.20 15.03
N ARG A 169 4.26 11.39 15.53
CA ARG A 169 4.11 11.70 16.96
C ARG A 169 2.65 11.63 17.39
N LEU A 170 1.73 12.28 16.66
CA LEU A 170 0.31 12.29 17.01
C LEU A 170 -0.28 10.87 17.03
N LEU A 171 0.07 10.05 16.03
CA LEU A 171 -0.36 8.65 15.97
C LEU A 171 0.18 7.83 17.14
N ARG A 172 1.42 8.09 17.58
CA ARG A 172 1.99 7.41 18.75
C ARG A 172 1.27 7.80 20.02
N ASP A 173 1.06 9.08 20.22
CA ASP A 173 0.43 9.61 21.42
C ASP A 173 -0.97 8.99 21.59
N GLU A 174 -1.75 8.87 20.50
CA GLU A 174 -3.03 8.15 20.50
C GLU A 174 -2.91 6.65 20.82
N LEU A 175 -1.94 5.94 20.22
CA LEU A 175 -1.71 4.52 20.49
C LEU A 175 -1.20 4.25 21.91
N LYS A 176 -0.53 5.24 22.52
CA LYS A 176 0.00 5.15 23.87
C LYS A 176 -1.09 5.31 24.93
N GLU A 177 -2.11 6.13 24.66
CA GLU A 177 -3.26 6.29 25.55
C GLU A 177 -4.08 5.00 25.70
N ASP A 178 -4.14 4.17 24.66
CA ASP A 178 -4.90 2.93 24.63
C ASP A 178 -4.24 1.85 23.78
N SER A 179 -3.38 1.04 24.41
CA SER A 179 -2.71 -0.10 23.75
C SER A 179 -3.53 -1.39 23.75
N SER A 180 -4.80 -1.35 24.18
CA SER A 180 -5.66 -2.54 24.26
C SER A 180 -6.14 -3.03 22.89
N SER A 181 -6.22 -2.14 21.90
CA SER A 181 -6.65 -2.44 20.53
C SER A 181 -6.04 -1.44 19.54
N PHE A 182 -5.84 -1.85 18.28
CA PHE A 182 -5.46 -0.92 17.21
C PHE A 182 -6.72 -0.22 16.70
N ASN A 183 -7.13 0.85 17.37
CA ASN A 183 -8.38 1.54 17.11
C ASN A 183 -8.27 2.49 15.91
N LEU A 184 -8.57 2.00 14.71
CA LEU A 184 -8.54 2.80 13.48
C LEU A 184 -9.42 4.04 13.57
N THR A 185 -10.62 3.94 14.14
CA THR A 185 -11.55 5.09 14.25
C THR A 185 -10.95 6.25 15.03
N LYS A 186 -10.22 5.97 16.13
CA LYS A 186 -9.47 6.98 16.88
C LYS A 186 -8.34 7.58 16.02
N LEU A 187 -7.52 6.76 15.37
CA LEU A 187 -6.44 7.24 14.50
C LEU A 187 -6.95 8.14 13.36
N GLN A 188 -8.15 7.85 12.83
CA GLN A 188 -8.79 8.64 11.79
C GLN A 188 -9.28 10.02 12.29
N GLN A 189 -9.50 10.21 13.59
CA GLN A 189 -9.89 11.50 14.16
C GLN A 189 -8.73 12.48 14.31
N ILE A 190 -7.49 12.02 14.13
CA ILE A 190 -6.30 12.86 14.20
C ILE A 190 -6.25 13.80 13.01
N HIS A 191 -5.99 15.09 13.29
CA HIS A 191 -5.83 16.11 12.27
C HIS A 191 -4.35 16.37 12.03
N PHE A 192 -3.86 16.12 10.83
CA PHE A 192 -2.47 16.37 10.47
C PHE A 192 -2.29 17.79 9.95
N SER A 193 -1.22 18.45 10.41
CA SER A 193 -0.89 19.84 10.03
C SER A 193 -0.58 20.02 8.55
N ASN A 194 -0.26 18.94 7.83
CA ASN A 194 0.02 18.94 6.39
C ASN A 194 -1.26 18.85 5.54
N GLY A 195 -2.45 18.84 6.16
CA GLY A 195 -3.74 18.75 5.46
C GLY A 195 -4.10 17.35 4.94
N THR A 196 -3.25 16.34 5.18
CA THR A 196 -3.60 14.94 4.91
C THR A 196 -4.49 14.39 6.02
N ASP A 197 -5.15 13.27 5.75
CA ASP A 197 -5.97 12.53 6.72
C ASP A 197 -5.86 11.01 6.48
N LEU A 198 -6.62 10.23 7.26
CA LEU A 198 -6.75 8.77 7.13
C LEU A 198 -8.21 8.37 6.87
N LYS A 199 -9.00 9.25 6.24
CA LYS A 199 -10.42 9.02 5.94
C LYS A 199 -10.66 9.12 4.44
N PHE A 200 -11.60 8.32 3.97
CA PHE A 200 -12.13 8.43 2.61
C PHE A 200 -13.47 9.14 2.64
N MET A 201 -13.60 10.13 1.75
CA MET A 201 -14.86 10.68 1.30
C MET A 201 -15.24 10.04 -0.04
N GLU A 202 -16.48 10.21 -0.48
CA GLU A 202 -16.92 9.65 -1.77
C GLU A 202 -16.04 10.15 -2.93
N SER A 203 -15.71 11.43 -2.94
CA SER A 203 -14.80 12.04 -3.92
C SER A 203 -13.38 11.43 -3.94
N ASP A 204 -12.88 10.94 -2.79
CA ASP A 204 -11.59 10.23 -2.75
C ASP A 204 -11.69 8.85 -3.45
N ILE A 205 -12.85 8.18 -3.37
CA ILE A 205 -13.07 6.88 -4.01
C ILE A 205 -12.99 7.00 -5.53
N ASP A 206 -13.56 8.06 -6.10
CA ASP A 206 -13.51 8.29 -7.55
C ASP A 206 -12.06 8.42 -8.07
N GLN A 207 -11.16 8.99 -7.27
CA GLN A 207 -9.74 9.11 -7.62
C GLN A 207 -9.00 7.76 -7.67
N LEU A 208 -9.46 6.76 -6.89
CA LEU A 208 -8.83 5.43 -6.86
C LEU A 208 -8.82 4.75 -8.24
N PHE A 209 -9.78 5.08 -9.09
CA PHE A 209 -9.92 4.54 -10.44
C PHE A 209 -8.98 5.16 -11.48
N THR A 210 -8.22 6.19 -11.09
CA THR A 210 -7.33 6.93 -12.00
C THR A 210 -5.88 6.48 -11.93
N TYR A 211 -5.52 5.66 -10.93
CA TYR A 211 -4.15 5.21 -10.79
C TYR A 211 -3.79 4.19 -11.87
N PRO A 212 -2.64 4.34 -12.54
CA PRO A 212 -2.10 3.30 -13.38
C PRO A 212 -1.59 2.13 -12.53
N ILE A 213 -1.49 0.95 -13.14
CA ILE A 213 -0.98 -0.28 -12.55
C ILE A 213 0.32 -0.03 -11.76
N GLY A 214 0.35 -0.51 -10.51
CA GLY A 214 1.46 -0.32 -9.57
C GLY A 214 1.05 -0.62 -8.12
N ASN A 215 1.76 -0.03 -7.15
CA ASN A 215 1.58 -0.38 -5.73
C ASN A 215 0.18 0.03 -5.21
N ARG A 216 -0.33 1.20 -5.65
CA ARG A 216 -1.65 1.68 -5.24
C ARG A 216 -2.79 0.82 -5.78
N THR A 217 -2.67 0.36 -7.02
CA THR A 217 -3.66 -0.54 -7.60
C THR A 217 -3.63 -1.90 -6.90
N PHE A 218 -2.47 -2.37 -6.44
CA PHE A 218 -2.38 -3.54 -5.58
C PHE A 218 -3.11 -3.32 -4.26
N ASP A 219 -2.88 -2.19 -3.58
CA ASP A 219 -3.57 -1.86 -2.33
C ASP A 219 -5.10 -1.92 -2.51
N ILE A 220 -5.62 -1.29 -3.57
CA ILE A 220 -7.05 -1.24 -3.88
C ILE A 220 -7.60 -2.64 -4.23
N LEU A 221 -6.92 -3.38 -5.11
CA LEU A 221 -7.33 -4.75 -5.45
C LEU A 221 -7.30 -5.65 -4.21
N SER A 222 -6.32 -5.50 -3.34
CA SER A 222 -6.21 -6.32 -2.13
C SER A 222 -7.37 -6.11 -1.15
N LEU A 223 -8.05 -4.95 -1.20
CA LEU A 223 -9.29 -4.69 -0.47
C LEU A 223 -10.49 -5.44 -1.06
N LEU A 224 -10.57 -5.50 -2.40
CA LEU A 224 -11.65 -6.17 -3.11
C LEU A 224 -11.54 -7.69 -3.00
N TYR A 225 -10.34 -8.24 -3.17
CA TYR A 225 -10.05 -9.68 -3.18
C TYR A 225 -9.76 -10.18 -1.75
N GLN A 226 -10.80 -10.20 -0.92
CA GLN A 226 -10.70 -10.63 0.47
C GLN A 226 -10.61 -12.16 0.56
N GLY A 227 -9.59 -12.67 1.25
CA GLY A 227 -9.43 -14.12 1.48
C GLY A 227 -8.37 -14.81 0.62
N LEU A 228 -7.65 -14.07 -0.22
CA LEU A 228 -6.45 -14.59 -0.88
C LEU A 228 -5.36 -14.93 0.15
N LYS A 229 -4.68 -16.06 -0.08
CA LYS A 229 -3.56 -16.53 0.76
C LYS A 229 -2.23 -16.06 0.19
N TYR A 230 -1.96 -14.77 0.33
CA TYR A 230 -0.79 -14.13 -0.29
C TYR A 230 0.56 -14.70 0.15
N ARG A 231 0.62 -15.36 1.32
CA ARG A 231 1.84 -16.00 1.80
C ARG A 231 2.15 -17.33 1.10
N ASP A 232 1.12 -18.04 0.67
CA ASP A 232 1.26 -19.39 0.11
C ASP A 232 1.50 -19.34 -1.40
N LYS A 233 1.07 -18.25 -2.05
CA LYS A 233 0.97 -18.12 -3.49
C LYS A 233 1.35 -16.71 -3.92
N GLN A 234 2.11 -16.62 -5.00
CA GLN A 234 2.42 -15.34 -5.62
C GLN A 234 1.22 -14.87 -6.46
N PHE A 235 0.80 -13.63 -6.25
CA PHE A 235 -0.27 -12.99 -7.02
C PHE A 235 0.29 -11.82 -7.83
N HIS A 236 -0.18 -11.71 -9.05
CA HIS A 236 0.16 -10.62 -9.97
C HIS A 236 -1.06 -9.76 -10.23
N GLN A 237 -0.81 -8.48 -10.51
CA GLN A 237 -1.82 -7.62 -11.09
C GLN A 237 -1.81 -7.87 -12.60
N ASP A 238 -2.91 -8.39 -13.12
CA ASP A 238 -3.04 -8.75 -14.53
C ASP A 238 -4.26 -8.08 -15.17
N HIS A 239 -4.25 -7.94 -16.49
CA HIS A 239 -5.28 -7.25 -17.26
C HIS A 239 -6.39 -8.21 -17.67
N LEU A 240 -7.65 -7.95 -17.30
CA LEU A 240 -8.80 -8.74 -17.73
C LEU A 240 -8.93 -8.80 -19.26
N HIS A 241 -9.02 -7.63 -19.90
CA HIS A 241 -8.77 -7.49 -21.33
C HIS A 241 -7.26 -7.33 -21.54
N PRO A 242 -6.57 -8.24 -22.25
CA PRO A 242 -5.12 -8.22 -22.39
C PRO A 242 -4.60 -6.89 -22.91
N HIS A 243 -3.45 -6.44 -22.39
CA HIS A 243 -2.81 -5.19 -22.83
C HIS A 243 -2.60 -5.14 -24.36
N SER A 244 -2.15 -6.25 -24.95
CA SER A 244 -1.94 -6.43 -26.39
C SER A 244 -3.21 -6.24 -27.23
N SER A 245 -4.40 -6.40 -26.63
CA SER A 245 -5.67 -6.18 -27.30
C SER A 245 -5.94 -4.72 -27.65
N PHE A 246 -5.20 -3.79 -27.02
CA PHE A 246 -5.30 -2.35 -27.23
C PHE A 246 -4.23 -1.80 -28.19
N GLU A 247 -3.44 -2.66 -28.86
CA GLU A 247 -2.43 -2.25 -29.84
C GLU A 247 -3.00 -2.08 -31.26
N ASP A 248 -2.37 -1.21 -32.07
CA ASP A 248 -2.86 -0.65 -33.34
C ASP A 248 -3.52 -1.65 -34.29
N VAL A 249 -2.94 -2.83 -34.45
CA VAL A 249 -3.42 -3.83 -35.42
C VAL A 249 -4.80 -4.38 -35.02
N GLN A 250 -5.04 -4.55 -33.71
CA GLN A 250 -6.26 -5.18 -33.22
C GLN A 250 -7.43 -4.18 -33.14
N LEU A 251 -7.17 -2.94 -32.72
CA LEU A 251 -8.18 -1.87 -32.77
C LEU A 251 -8.59 -1.56 -34.22
N ASN A 252 -7.65 -1.52 -35.15
CA ASN A 252 -7.95 -1.27 -36.57
C ASN A 252 -8.86 -2.35 -37.19
N ASN A 253 -8.74 -3.60 -36.75
CA ASN A 253 -9.62 -4.69 -37.19
C ASN A 253 -11.04 -4.57 -36.61
N LEU A 254 -11.19 -4.10 -35.37
CA LEU A 254 -12.49 -3.78 -34.78
C LEU A 254 -13.16 -2.58 -35.51
N MET A 255 -12.38 -1.57 -35.89
CA MET A 255 -12.86 -0.39 -36.63
C MET A 255 -13.28 -0.71 -38.08
N GLN A 256 -12.66 -1.70 -38.73
CA GLN A 256 -13.02 -2.13 -40.10
C GLN A 256 -14.31 -2.95 -40.18
N CYS A 257 -14.79 -3.51 -39.07
CA CYS A 257 -16.08 -4.24 -38.99
C CYS A 257 -17.33 -3.32 -39.01
N GLY A 258 -17.17 -2.03 -39.36
CA GLY A 258 -18.30 -1.14 -39.68
C GLY A 258 -18.97 -0.43 -38.50
N GLN A 259 -18.43 -0.55 -37.28
CA GLN A 259 -18.88 0.25 -36.15
C GLN A 259 -18.14 1.58 -36.14
N LYS A 260 -18.84 2.65 -36.53
CA LYS A 260 -18.41 4.02 -36.23
C LYS A 260 -18.39 4.19 -34.73
N LEU A 261 -17.20 4.25 -34.14
CA LEU A 261 -17.03 4.81 -32.82
C LEU A 261 -17.54 6.27 -32.82
N PRO A 262 -18.31 6.69 -31.81
CA PRO A 262 -18.87 8.03 -31.73
C PRO A 262 -17.81 9.00 -31.23
N ASP A 263 -16.85 9.35 -32.10
CA ASP A 263 -15.98 10.54 -32.10
C ASP A 263 -14.78 10.25 -33.01
N THR A 264 -13.95 11.27 -33.31
CA THR A 264 -12.69 11.08 -34.05
C THR A 264 -11.91 9.93 -33.42
N GLY A 265 -11.68 8.84 -34.18
CA GLY A 265 -11.21 7.55 -33.63
C GLY A 265 -9.95 7.60 -32.77
N ASP A 266 -9.17 8.68 -32.89
CA ASP A 266 -7.98 8.96 -32.07
C ASP A 266 -8.30 9.28 -30.59
N ASP A 267 -9.42 9.96 -30.29
CA ASP A 267 -9.78 10.37 -28.91
C ASP A 267 -10.26 9.18 -28.07
N ILE A 268 -11.11 8.32 -28.65
CA ILE A 268 -11.59 7.09 -28.00
C ILE A 268 -10.43 6.12 -27.79
N ARG A 269 -9.52 6.04 -28.76
CA ARG A 269 -8.31 5.23 -28.66
C ARG A 269 -7.45 5.66 -27.47
N MET A 270 -7.13 6.95 -27.37
CA MET A 270 -6.33 7.47 -26.26
C MET A 270 -7.01 7.22 -24.91
N LYS A 271 -8.34 7.33 -24.85
CA LYS A 271 -9.14 6.99 -23.66
C LYS A 271 -8.98 5.52 -23.27
N TRP A 272 -9.14 4.58 -24.20
CA TRP A 272 -9.04 3.14 -23.92
C TRP A 272 -7.62 2.73 -23.54
N GLU A 273 -6.60 3.30 -24.19
CA GLU A 273 -5.19 3.07 -23.84
C GLU A 273 -4.87 3.52 -22.40
N GLN A 274 -5.48 4.60 -21.91
CA GLN A 274 -5.34 5.01 -20.51
C GLN A 274 -6.13 4.10 -19.57
N GLN A 275 -7.38 3.78 -19.93
CA GLN A 275 -8.28 2.97 -19.12
C GLN A 275 -7.79 1.53 -18.93
N ARG A 276 -7.12 0.95 -19.93
CA ARG A 276 -6.63 -0.44 -19.87
C ARG A 276 -5.70 -0.67 -18.68
N ASP A 277 -4.91 0.33 -18.29
CA ASP A 277 -3.89 0.22 -17.23
C ASP A 277 -4.42 0.63 -15.85
N THR A 278 -5.73 0.78 -15.69
CA THR A 278 -6.38 1.13 -14.41
C THR A 278 -7.06 -0.06 -13.74
N ILE A 279 -7.36 0.06 -12.44
CA ILE A 279 -7.96 -1.01 -11.63
C ILE A 279 -9.22 -1.65 -12.24
N VAL A 280 -9.97 -0.91 -13.06
CA VAL A 280 -11.21 -1.38 -13.70
C VAL A 280 -10.94 -2.44 -14.76
N ASN A 281 -9.73 -2.53 -15.30
CA ASN A 281 -9.31 -3.62 -16.17
C ASN A 281 -8.32 -4.56 -15.47
N LEU A 282 -8.04 -4.39 -14.17
CA LEU A 282 -7.10 -5.24 -13.45
C LEU A 282 -7.79 -6.25 -12.53
N HIS A 283 -7.11 -7.36 -12.27
CA HIS A 283 -7.44 -8.31 -11.20
C HIS A 283 -6.17 -8.86 -10.54
N LEU A 284 -6.33 -9.54 -9.39
CA LEU A 284 -5.26 -10.32 -8.78
C LEU A 284 -5.36 -11.76 -9.25
N LEU A 285 -4.28 -12.25 -9.88
CA LEU A 285 -4.21 -13.60 -10.43
C LEU A 285 -2.99 -14.34 -9.88
N GLU A 286 -3.20 -15.60 -9.50
CA GLU A 286 -2.11 -16.47 -9.06
C GLU A 286 -1.12 -16.73 -10.21
N GLY A 287 0.19 -16.76 -9.92
CA GLY A 287 1.26 -16.90 -10.91
C GLY A 287 1.06 -18.00 -11.95
N HIS A 288 0.66 -19.20 -11.53
CA HIS A 288 0.40 -20.31 -12.46
C HIS A 288 -0.78 -20.05 -13.40
N SER A 289 -1.89 -19.48 -12.89
CA SER A 289 -3.03 -19.12 -13.73
C SER A 289 -2.67 -17.98 -14.68
N ASN A 290 -1.81 -17.06 -14.25
CA ASN A 290 -1.32 -15.96 -15.07
C ASN A 290 -0.51 -16.45 -16.28
N GLU A 291 0.40 -17.42 -16.08
CA GLU A 291 1.15 -18.07 -17.15
C GLU A 291 0.22 -18.74 -18.18
N SER A 292 -0.89 -19.33 -17.72
CA SER A 292 -1.89 -19.96 -18.60
C SER A 292 -2.81 -18.97 -19.30
N LYS A 293 -3.12 -17.82 -18.69
CA LYS A 293 -4.04 -16.82 -19.25
C LYS A 293 -3.42 -16.11 -20.44
N ASN A 294 -2.19 -15.60 -20.29
CA ASN A 294 -1.46 -14.92 -21.37
C ASN A 294 -2.34 -13.85 -22.06
N ASP A 295 -2.29 -13.75 -23.40
CA ASP A 295 -3.11 -12.85 -24.22
C ASP A 295 -4.52 -13.40 -24.53
N ARG A 296 -5.05 -14.34 -23.74
CA ARG A 296 -6.39 -14.92 -23.98
C ARG A 296 -7.48 -13.85 -23.83
N PRO A 297 -8.39 -13.68 -24.81
CA PRO A 297 -9.48 -12.73 -24.70
C PRO A 297 -10.40 -13.01 -23.51
N LEU A 298 -10.80 -11.95 -22.79
CA LEU A 298 -11.67 -12.05 -21.61
C LEU A 298 -12.91 -12.91 -21.87
N ALA A 299 -13.58 -12.68 -23.00
CA ALA A 299 -14.76 -13.43 -23.45
C ALA A 299 -14.59 -14.94 -23.50
N SER A 300 -13.37 -15.41 -23.76
CA SER A 300 -13.07 -16.84 -23.77
C SER A 300 -12.60 -17.34 -22.40
N TRP A 301 -11.95 -16.49 -21.60
CA TRP A 301 -11.34 -16.87 -20.33
C TRP A 301 -12.40 -17.04 -19.23
N VAL A 302 -13.37 -16.12 -19.12
CA VAL A 302 -14.43 -16.18 -18.10
C VAL A 302 -15.54 -17.20 -18.38
N LEU A 303 -15.42 -17.98 -19.46
CA LEU A 303 -16.29 -19.13 -19.71
C LEU A 303 -15.96 -20.29 -18.77
N ASP A 304 -14.73 -20.35 -18.26
CA ASP A 304 -14.38 -21.32 -17.23
C ASP A 304 -14.96 -20.86 -15.89
N PRO A 305 -15.88 -21.63 -15.27
CA PRO A 305 -16.46 -21.26 -13.98
C PRO A 305 -15.41 -21.13 -12.87
N ILE A 306 -14.31 -21.88 -12.96
CA ILE A 306 -13.22 -21.85 -11.99
C ILE A 306 -12.51 -20.50 -12.09
N GLU A 307 -12.21 -20.01 -13.30
CA GLU A 307 -11.54 -18.72 -13.50
C GLU A 307 -12.47 -17.55 -13.18
N ARG A 308 -13.74 -17.65 -13.62
CA ARG A 308 -14.75 -16.61 -13.41
C ARG A 308 -14.96 -16.29 -11.93
N GLN A 309 -14.96 -17.30 -11.05
CA GLN A 309 -15.20 -17.09 -9.62
C GLN A 309 -14.10 -16.27 -8.94
N TRP A 310 -12.91 -16.19 -9.53
CA TRP A 310 -11.78 -15.43 -8.99
C TRP A 310 -11.80 -13.96 -9.38
N VAL A 311 -12.71 -13.51 -10.25
CA VAL A 311 -12.76 -12.11 -10.69
C VAL A 311 -13.78 -11.33 -9.87
N GLU A 312 -13.28 -10.46 -8.99
CA GLU A 312 -14.14 -9.58 -8.22
C GLU A 312 -14.78 -8.48 -9.08
N CYS A 313 -16.03 -8.16 -8.75
CA CYS A 313 -16.85 -7.12 -9.38
C CYS A 313 -17.03 -7.31 -10.90
N LEU A 314 -17.07 -8.55 -11.38
CA LEU A 314 -17.31 -8.84 -12.80
C LEU A 314 -18.79 -8.58 -13.16
N PRO A 315 -19.09 -7.74 -14.17
CA PRO A 315 -20.46 -7.53 -14.63
C PRO A 315 -21.11 -8.82 -15.15
N ASN A 316 -22.38 -9.04 -14.82
CA ASN A 316 -23.17 -10.16 -15.37
C ASN A 316 -23.90 -9.80 -16.66
N SER A 317 -24.09 -8.51 -16.93
CA SER A 317 -24.73 -7.97 -18.13
C SER A 317 -24.27 -6.52 -18.31
N LEU A 318 -24.24 -6.05 -19.56
CA LEU A 318 -23.97 -4.64 -19.86
C LEU A 318 -25.21 -3.96 -20.47
N PRO A 319 -25.50 -2.70 -20.14
CA PRO A 319 -26.63 -1.97 -20.73
C PRO A 319 -26.55 -1.93 -22.26
N GLY A 320 -27.59 -2.43 -22.93
CA GLY A 320 -27.69 -2.41 -24.40
C GLY A 320 -26.83 -3.44 -25.14
N VAL A 321 -26.19 -4.38 -24.43
CA VAL A 321 -25.31 -5.41 -25.02
C VAL A 321 -25.96 -6.79 -24.87
N PRO A 322 -25.94 -7.65 -25.91
CA PRO A 322 -26.39 -9.04 -25.80
C PRO A 322 -25.63 -9.82 -24.71
N PRO A 323 -26.29 -10.71 -23.94
CA PRO A 323 -25.63 -11.43 -22.84
C PRO A 323 -24.38 -12.24 -23.24
N ASP A 324 -24.36 -12.81 -24.45
CA ASP A 324 -23.25 -13.58 -25.02
C ASP A 324 -22.06 -12.72 -25.49
N GLU A 325 -22.26 -11.40 -25.60
CA GLU A 325 -21.23 -10.44 -25.99
C GLU A 325 -20.67 -9.62 -24.80
N THR A 326 -21.20 -9.81 -23.58
CA THR A 326 -20.87 -9.06 -22.35
C THR A 326 -19.37 -8.81 -22.12
N TYR A 327 -18.50 -9.73 -22.55
CA TYR A 327 -17.05 -9.68 -22.30
C TYR A 327 -16.21 -9.44 -23.56
N TRP A 328 -16.85 -9.10 -24.68
CA TRP A 328 -16.15 -8.83 -25.93
C TRP A 328 -15.52 -7.44 -25.88
N LEU A 329 -14.31 -7.32 -26.42
CA LEU A 329 -13.54 -6.06 -26.38
C LEU A 329 -14.28 -4.89 -27.05
N MET A 330 -15.14 -5.15 -28.04
CA MET A 330 -15.94 -4.10 -28.68
C MET A 330 -16.87 -3.35 -27.71
N HIS A 331 -17.21 -3.96 -26.57
CA HIS A 331 -18.04 -3.38 -25.52
C HIS A 331 -17.21 -2.92 -24.31
N PHE A 332 -15.91 -2.64 -24.51
CA PHE A 332 -14.99 -2.29 -23.42
C PHE A 332 -15.45 -1.06 -22.63
N GLU A 333 -16.02 -0.05 -23.28
CA GLU A 333 -16.52 1.14 -22.59
C GLU A 333 -17.68 0.81 -21.63
N GLN A 334 -18.67 0.05 -22.10
CA GLN A 334 -19.80 -0.40 -21.28
C GLN A 334 -19.32 -1.34 -20.15
N PHE A 335 -18.36 -2.22 -20.46
CA PHE A 335 -17.73 -3.09 -19.46
C PHE A 335 -17.02 -2.28 -18.38
N PHE A 336 -16.24 -1.29 -18.79
CA PHE A 336 -15.48 -0.42 -17.90
C PHE A 336 -16.41 0.34 -16.97
N ASP A 337 -17.46 0.97 -17.51
CA ASP A 337 -18.39 1.76 -16.72
C ASP A 337 -19.15 0.91 -15.69
N GLU A 338 -19.67 -0.25 -16.11
CA GLU A 338 -20.42 -1.12 -15.20
C GLU A 338 -19.51 -1.77 -14.14
N ARG A 339 -18.31 -2.23 -14.52
CA ARG A 339 -17.34 -2.76 -13.56
C ARG A 339 -16.88 -1.68 -12.58
N ARG A 340 -16.62 -0.46 -13.05
CA ARG A 340 -16.28 0.69 -12.19
C ARG A 340 -17.38 0.95 -11.17
N ARG A 341 -18.65 0.91 -11.58
CA ARG A 341 -19.80 1.08 -10.68
C ARG A 341 -19.83 0.00 -9.59
N LEU A 342 -19.73 -1.28 -9.97
CA LEU A 342 -19.69 -2.41 -9.02
C LEU A 342 -18.51 -2.32 -8.05
N MET A 343 -17.32 -1.96 -8.56
CA MET A 343 -16.14 -1.77 -7.72
C MET A 343 -16.30 -0.57 -6.77
N LYS A 344 -16.90 0.54 -7.22
CA LYS A 344 -17.14 1.72 -6.38
C LYS A 344 -18.08 1.37 -5.23
N ASP A 345 -19.21 0.71 -5.52
CA ASP A 345 -20.16 0.26 -4.51
C ASP A 345 -19.48 -0.63 -3.46
N ARG A 346 -18.67 -1.60 -3.92
CA ARG A 346 -17.95 -2.53 -3.04
C ARG A 346 -16.87 -1.83 -2.20
N LEU A 347 -16.11 -0.90 -2.79
CA LEU A 347 -15.10 -0.12 -2.06
C LEU A 347 -15.75 0.78 -1.02
N MET A 348 -16.86 1.45 -1.32
CA MET A 348 -17.59 2.27 -0.35
C MET A 348 -18.05 1.46 0.87
N GLU A 349 -18.52 0.22 0.66
CA GLU A 349 -18.88 -0.70 1.75
C GLU A 349 -17.67 -1.07 2.61
N ILE A 350 -16.56 -1.52 1.99
CA ILE A 350 -15.35 -1.96 2.69
C ILE A 350 -14.74 -0.81 3.50
N LEU A 351 -14.71 0.38 2.91
CA LEU A 351 -14.12 1.59 3.46
C LEU A 351 -15.07 2.37 4.37
N GLN A 352 -16.33 1.90 4.49
CA GLN A 352 -17.39 2.51 5.30
C GLN A 352 -17.65 3.99 4.96
N VAL A 353 -17.58 4.32 3.67
CA VAL A 353 -17.83 5.66 3.15
C VAL A 353 -19.33 5.80 2.87
N LYS A 354 -19.96 6.82 3.45
CA LYS A 354 -21.36 7.15 3.17
C LYS A 354 -21.47 7.94 1.87
N SER A 355 -22.56 7.75 1.13
CA SER A 355 -22.83 8.56 -0.05
C SER A 355 -23.13 10.02 0.33
N GLU A 356 -22.69 10.96 -0.51
CA GLU A 356 -22.94 12.39 -0.29
C GLU A 356 -24.45 12.72 -0.31
N THR A 357 -25.26 11.89 -0.97
CA THR A 357 -26.72 12.01 -1.06
C THR A 357 -27.43 11.67 0.26
N GLU A 358 -26.91 10.74 1.06
CA GLU A 358 -27.48 10.42 2.38
C GLU A 358 -27.18 11.51 3.42
N ALA A 359 -26.01 12.16 3.33
CA ALA A 359 -25.58 13.20 4.27
C ALA A 359 -26.48 14.46 4.24
N THR A 360 -27.04 14.80 3.07
CA THR A 360 -27.92 15.97 2.91
C THR A 360 -29.32 15.73 3.47
N THR A 361 -29.81 14.49 3.47
CA THR A 361 -31.14 14.16 4.03
C THR A 361 -31.19 14.17 5.56
N GLY A 362 -30.05 13.91 6.24
CA GLY A 362 -29.95 13.97 7.70
C GLY A 362 -29.84 15.40 8.27
N SER A 363 -29.27 16.35 7.51
CA SER A 363 -29.14 17.74 7.94
C SER A 363 -30.41 18.58 7.78
N ALA A 364 -31.39 18.12 7.00
CA ALA A 364 -32.66 18.82 6.79
C ALA A 364 -33.75 18.44 7.82
N ALA A 365 -33.44 17.52 8.74
CA ALA A 365 -34.37 17.02 9.76
C ALA A 365 -33.96 17.35 11.20
N SER A 366 -33.07 18.33 11.40
CA SER A 366 -32.63 18.82 12.73
C SER A 366 -33.19 20.19 13.04
#